data_AF-A0A946J338-F1
#
_entry.id   AF-A0A946J338-F1
#
_cell.length_a   1.000
_cell.length_b   1.000
_cell.length_c   1.000
_cell.angle_alpha   90.00
_cell.angle_beta   90.00
_cell.angle_gamma   90.00
#
_symmetry.space_group_name_H-M   'P 1'
#
loop_
_entity.id
_entity.type
_entity.pdbx_description
1 polymer ?
#
loop_
_entity_poly.entity_id
_entity_poly.type
_entity_poly.pdbx_seq_one_letter_code
_entity_poly.pdbx_strand_id
1 'polypeptide(L)'
;LLNSRHMFYGIAFLESFGNWNLRKLYMIFGLTDETYALMTSIDVPKVFNQKRYFFFITLFAQSYWVIGCTIGALSSEILSFNTDGMEFAATALFVVLLIEQWMMVKRLLPFIIGFIASFIALMFFIDHMLLVAIIISICSILLFRLVNKTHYE
;
A
#
# COMPACT_ATOMS: atom_id res chain seq x y z
N LEU A 1 -5.67 0.28 -10.70
CA LEU A 1 -5.22 0.71 -9.36
C LEU A 1 -4.11 -0.18 -8.79
N LEU A 2 -4.26 -1.51 -8.77
CA LEU A 2 -3.26 -2.45 -8.22
C LEU A 2 -1.83 -2.29 -8.81
N ASN A 3 -1.68 -2.01 -10.11
CA ASN A 3 -0.36 -1.90 -10.74
C ASN A 3 0.34 -0.53 -10.57
N SER A 4 -0.41 0.56 -10.39
CA SER A 4 0.21 1.91 -10.36
C SER A 4 1.03 2.13 -9.10
N ARG A 5 0.62 1.55 -7.96
CA ARG A 5 1.35 1.65 -6.69
C ARG A 5 2.68 0.87 -6.73
N HIS A 6 2.65 -0.32 -7.34
CA HIS A 6 3.85 -1.11 -7.65
C HIS A 6 4.84 -0.33 -8.54
N MET A 7 4.33 0.43 -9.52
CA MET A 7 5.17 1.25 -10.39
C MET A 7 5.93 2.32 -9.60
N PHE A 8 5.27 3.01 -8.67
CA PHE A 8 5.92 4.00 -7.81
C PHE A 8 6.93 3.38 -6.84
N TYR A 9 6.66 2.20 -6.29
CA TYR A 9 7.61 1.49 -5.43
C TYR A 9 8.88 1.05 -6.20
N GLY A 10 8.71 0.55 -7.42
CA GLY A 10 9.82 0.21 -8.30
C GLY A 10 10.72 1.42 -8.61
N ILE A 11 10.12 2.61 -8.79
CA ILE A 11 10.85 3.87 -9.01
C ILE A 11 11.55 4.34 -7.73
N ALA A 12 10.90 4.32 -6.58
CA ALA A 12 11.47 4.78 -5.30
C ALA A 12 12.72 3.97 -4.87
N PHE A 13 12.76 2.69 -5.22
CA PHE A 13 13.87 1.81 -4.91
C PHE A 13 14.89 1.64 -6.05
N LEU A 14 14.69 2.33 -7.19
CA LEU A 14 15.54 2.20 -8.37
C LEU A 14 16.99 2.64 -8.06
N GLU A 15 17.17 3.69 -7.26
CA GLU A 15 18.48 4.19 -6.81
C GLU A 15 19.03 3.39 -5.63
N SER A 16 18.20 3.02 -4.66
CA SER A 16 18.60 2.31 -3.42
C SER A 16 19.19 0.92 -3.68
N PHE A 17 18.71 0.21 -4.70
CA PHE A 17 19.21 -1.15 -4.99
C PHE A 17 20.55 -1.21 -5.77
N GLY A 18 21.07 -0.09 -6.28
CA GLY A 18 22.34 -0.06 -7.05
C GLY A 18 22.29 -0.91 -8.34
N ASN A 19 23.45 -1.43 -8.77
CA ASN A 19 23.65 -2.13 -10.07
C ASN A 19 22.56 -3.17 -10.42
N TRP A 20 22.24 -3.23 -11.71
CA TRP A 20 21.24 -4.10 -12.36
C TRP A 20 21.57 -5.59 -12.26
N ASN A 21 21.39 -6.19 -11.09
CA ASN A 21 21.46 -7.64 -10.89
C ASN A 21 20.07 -8.28 -10.98
N LEU A 22 19.98 -9.55 -11.41
CA LEU A 22 18.74 -10.34 -11.47
C LEU A 22 17.96 -10.37 -10.13
N ARG A 23 18.67 -10.32 -9.01
CA ARG A 23 18.06 -10.22 -7.67
C ARG A 23 17.26 -8.93 -7.47
N LYS A 24 17.66 -7.82 -8.12
CA LYS A 24 16.94 -6.55 -8.08
C LYS A 24 15.61 -6.65 -8.82
N LEU A 25 15.58 -7.30 -9.99
CA LEU A 25 14.33 -7.53 -10.72
C LEU A 25 13.36 -8.39 -9.92
N TYR A 26 13.86 -9.43 -9.25
CA TYR A 26 13.05 -10.25 -8.33
C TYR A 26 12.50 -9.43 -7.15
N MET A 27 13.33 -8.61 -6.52
CA MET A 27 12.88 -7.75 -5.41
C MET A 27 11.83 -6.73 -5.85
N ILE A 28 11.99 -6.12 -7.03
CA ILE A 28 10.99 -5.17 -7.60
C ILE A 28 9.67 -5.91 -7.90
N PHE A 29 9.75 -7.11 -8.44
CA PHE A 29 8.57 -7.93 -8.73
C PHE A 29 7.80 -8.31 -7.45
N GLY A 30 8.50 -8.74 -6.40
CA GLY A 30 7.88 -9.14 -5.14
C GLY A 30 7.57 -8.01 -4.15
N LEU A 31 7.60 -6.75 -4.59
CA LEU A 31 7.50 -5.57 -3.70
C LEU A 31 6.06 -5.16 -3.42
N THR A 32 5.44 -5.72 -2.39
CA THR A 32 4.11 -5.35 -1.89
C THR A 32 4.15 -4.17 -0.89
N ASP A 33 2.99 -3.68 -0.40
CA ASP A 33 2.92 -2.68 0.69
C ASP A 33 3.72 -3.11 1.89
N GLU A 34 3.53 -4.36 2.30
CA GLU A 34 4.01 -4.88 3.57
C GLU A 34 5.53 -5.01 3.52
N THR A 35 6.05 -5.52 2.40
CA THR A 35 7.49 -5.58 2.18
C THR A 35 8.08 -4.17 2.02
N TYR A 36 7.40 -3.23 1.37
CA TYR A 36 7.82 -1.83 1.29
C TYR A 36 7.85 -1.13 2.66
N ALA A 37 6.80 -1.31 3.47
CA ALA A 37 6.71 -0.77 4.81
C ALA A 37 7.80 -1.35 5.71
N LEU A 38 8.05 -2.66 5.65
CA LEU A 38 9.14 -3.32 6.37
C LEU A 38 10.52 -2.81 5.93
N MET A 39 10.77 -2.67 4.62
CA MET A 39 12.06 -2.18 4.12
C MET A 39 12.34 -0.72 4.48
N THR A 40 11.31 0.10 4.68
CA THR A 40 11.43 1.52 5.03
C THR A 40 11.40 1.80 6.53
N SER A 41 10.86 0.89 7.34
CA SER A 41 10.76 1.02 8.80
C SER A 41 11.87 0.32 9.58
N ILE A 42 12.55 -0.66 8.98
CA ILE A 42 13.61 -1.42 9.65
C ILE A 42 14.98 -0.81 9.35
N ASP A 43 15.67 -0.38 10.41
CA ASP A 43 17.10 -0.07 10.34
C ASP A 43 17.91 -1.37 10.36
N VAL A 44 18.46 -1.75 9.20
CA VAL A 44 19.30 -2.95 9.09
C VAL A 44 20.61 -2.72 9.86
N PRO A 45 20.95 -3.55 10.86
CA PRO A 45 22.20 -3.41 11.59
C PRO A 45 23.40 -3.49 10.64
N LYS A 46 24.40 -2.62 10.84
CA LYS A 46 25.60 -2.50 9.96
C LYS A 46 26.40 -3.81 9.80
N VAL A 47 26.18 -4.78 10.68
CA VAL A 47 26.79 -6.12 10.64
C VAL A 47 26.24 -6.96 9.48
N PHE A 48 25.01 -6.69 9.02
CA PHE A 48 24.36 -7.44 7.97
C PHE A 48 24.39 -6.72 6.62
N ASN A 49 24.49 -7.50 5.54
CA ASN A 49 24.38 -6.96 4.19
C ASN A 49 22.91 -6.64 3.87
N GLN A 50 22.57 -5.36 3.81
CA GLN A 50 21.23 -4.84 3.52
C GLN A 50 20.58 -5.49 2.30
N LYS A 51 21.35 -5.75 1.23
CA LYS A 51 20.82 -6.38 0.01
C LYS A 51 20.35 -7.82 0.22
N ARG A 52 21.07 -8.58 1.05
CA ARG A 52 20.68 -9.96 1.40
C ARG A 52 19.47 -9.94 2.33
N TYR A 53 19.43 -9.00 3.26
CA TYR A 53 18.33 -8.84 4.20
C TYR A 53 17.01 -8.57 3.47
N PHE A 54 16.99 -7.58 2.58
CA PHE A 54 15.80 -7.27 1.76
C PHE A 54 15.40 -8.42 0.84
N PHE A 55 16.37 -9.12 0.24
CA PHE A 55 16.08 -10.32 -0.56
C PHE A 55 15.36 -11.41 0.24
N PHE A 56 15.81 -11.69 1.47
CA PHE A 56 15.15 -12.67 2.32
C PHE A 56 13.75 -12.24 2.75
N ILE A 57 13.52 -10.95 3.05
CA ILE A 57 12.18 -10.44 3.33
C ILE A 57 11.23 -10.72 2.17
N THR A 58 11.62 -10.34 0.94
CA THR A 58 10.79 -10.57 -0.25
C THR A 58 10.58 -12.07 -0.50
N LEU A 59 11.62 -12.89 -0.34
CA LEU A 59 11.53 -14.34 -0.52
C LEU A 59 10.55 -14.95 0.48
N PHE A 60 10.66 -14.59 1.76
CA PHE A 60 9.77 -15.10 2.79
C PHE A 60 8.34 -14.66 2.54
N ALA A 61 8.10 -13.38 2.27
CA ALA A 61 6.76 -12.87 1.95
C ALA A 61 6.12 -13.65 0.79
N GLN A 62 6.86 -13.86 -0.31
CA GLN A 62 6.39 -14.63 -1.45
C GLN A 62 6.13 -16.09 -1.07
N SER A 63 7.00 -16.71 -0.28
CA SER A 63 6.85 -18.11 0.14
C SER A 63 5.63 -18.30 1.04
N TYR A 64 5.40 -17.39 2.00
CA TYR A 64 4.22 -17.42 2.87
C TYR A 64 2.94 -17.29 2.07
N TRP A 65 2.94 -16.40 1.08
CA TRP A 65 1.80 -16.23 0.19
C TRP A 65 1.51 -17.50 -0.61
N VAL A 66 2.52 -18.07 -1.29
CA VAL A 66 2.35 -19.29 -2.10
C VAL A 66 1.92 -20.48 -1.23
N ILE A 67 2.58 -20.70 -0.10
CA ILE A 67 2.26 -21.81 0.81
C ILE A 67 0.85 -21.63 1.39
N GLY A 68 0.51 -20.42 1.84
CA GLY A 68 -0.81 -20.10 2.38
C GLY A 68 -1.93 -20.32 1.37
N CYS A 69 -1.76 -19.84 0.12
CA CYS A 69 -2.70 -20.07 -0.96
C CYS A 69 -2.81 -21.56 -1.33
N THR A 70 -1.70 -22.28 -1.35
CA THR A 70 -1.69 -23.72 -1.66
C THR A 70 -2.42 -24.53 -0.59
N ILE A 71 -2.13 -24.27 0.69
CA ILE A 71 -2.81 -24.92 1.82
C ILE A 71 -4.30 -24.55 1.80
N GLY A 72 -4.64 -23.28 1.57
CA GLY A 72 -6.02 -22.83 1.48
C GLY A 72 -6.79 -23.51 0.35
N ALA A 73 -6.19 -23.62 -0.84
CA ALA A 73 -6.79 -24.31 -1.98
C ALA A 73 -6.99 -25.81 -1.73
N LEU A 74 -5.99 -26.48 -1.13
CA LEU A 74 -6.08 -27.91 -0.79
C LEU A 74 -7.08 -28.18 0.35
N SER A 75 -7.18 -27.27 1.32
CA SER A 75 -8.08 -27.41 2.47
C SER A 75 -9.50 -26.94 2.17
N SER A 76 -9.72 -26.31 1.00
CA SER A 76 -11.03 -25.78 0.59
C SER A 76 -12.13 -26.83 0.54
N GLU A 77 -11.79 -28.09 0.27
CA GLU A 77 -12.75 -29.19 0.19
C GLU A 77 -13.09 -29.79 1.57
N ILE A 78 -12.20 -29.63 2.54
CA ILE A 78 -12.32 -30.18 3.90
C ILE A 78 -13.00 -29.18 4.84
N LEU A 79 -12.84 -27.88 4.57
CA LEU A 79 -13.45 -26.79 5.33
C LEU A 79 -14.81 -26.43 4.72
N SER A 80 -15.88 -27.15 5.07
CA SER A 80 -17.25 -26.61 5.00
C SER A 80 -17.45 -25.56 6.10
N PHE A 81 -16.54 -24.60 6.18
CA PHE A 81 -16.54 -23.56 7.20
C PHE A 81 -17.40 -22.41 6.69
N ASN A 82 -18.23 -21.86 7.56
CA ASN A 82 -18.97 -20.67 7.19
C ASN A 82 -17.99 -19.52 7.00
N THR A 83 -17.79 -19.09 5.75
CA THR A 83 -16.92 -17.95 5.39
C THR A 83 -17.61 -16.60 5.59
N ASP A 84 -18.87 -16.60 6.04
CA ASP A 84 -19.59 -15.38 6.43
C ASP A 84 -18.75 -14.59 7.45
N GLY A 85 -18.40 -13.35 7.10
CA GLY A 85 -17.57 -12.48 7.92
C GLY A 85 -16.11 -12.36 7.47
N MET A 86 -15.58 -13.25 6.62
CA MET A 86 -14.27 -13.01 5.98
C MET A 86 -14.28 -11.75 5.10
N GLU A 87 -15.42 -11.43 4.50
CA GLU A 87 -15.63 -10.21 3.70
C GLU A 87 -15.39 -8.92 4.50
N PHE A 88 -15.53 -8.99 5.83
CA PHE A 88 -15.26 -7.86 6.73
C PHE A 88 -13.76 -7.57 6.87
N ALA A 89 -12.86 -8.54 6.61
CA ALA A 89 -11.42 -8.37 6.82
C ALA A 89 -10.85 -7.20 6.01
N ALA A 90 -11.27 -7.03 4.75
CA ALA A 90 -10.84 -5.91 3.92
C ALA A 90 -11.33 -4.56 4.47
N THR A 91 -12.59 -4.50 4.93
CA THR A 91 -13.13 -3.28 5.55
C THR A 91 -12.42 -2.94 6.86
N ALA A 92 -12.12 -3.94 7.70
CA ALA A 92 -11.38 -3.75 8.94
C ALA A 92 -9.97 -3.20 8.67
N LEU A 93 -9.28 -3.73 7.66
CA LEU A 93 -7.97 -3.24 7.23
C LEU A 93 -8.02 -1.75 6.82
N PHE A 94 -9.00 -1.34 6.02
CA PHE A 94 -9.15 0.07 5.67
C PHE A 94 -9.46 0.97 6.88
N VAL A 95 -10.28 0.49 7.83
CA VAL A 95 -10.58 1.24 9.06
C VAL A 95 -9.33 1.41 9.92
N VAL A 96 -8.55 0.35 10.11
CA VAL A 96 -7.28 0.42 10.87
C VAL A 96 -6.31 1.39 10.22
N LEU A 97 -6.13 1.29 8.89
CA LEU A 97 -5.28 2.23 8.14
C LEU A 97 -5.76 3.68 8.29
N LEU A 98 -7.07 3.93 8.23
CA LEU A 98 -7.63 5.28 8.44
C LEU A 98 -7.30 5.81 9.84
N ILE A 99 -7.42 4.97 10.87
CA ILE A 99 -7.09 5.33 12.26
C ILE A 99 -5.59 5.64 12.39
N GLU A 100 -4.71 4.79 11.84
CA GLU A 100 -3.27 5.03 11.85
C GLU A 100 -2.90 6.35 11.16
N GLN A 101 -3.51 6.63 10.00
CA GLN A 101 -3.29 7.89 9.29
C GLN A 101 -3.76 9.09 10.13
N TRP A 102 -4.90 8.97 10.83
CA TRP A 102 -5.42 10.02 11.70
C TRP A 102 -4.44 10.35 12.83
N MET A 103 -3.87 9.32 13.44
CA MET A 103 -2.88 9.45 14.51
C MET A 103 -1.56 10.07 14.02
N MET A 104 -1.13 9.75 12.79
CA MET A 104 0.12 10.22 12.20
C MET A 104 0.05 11.67 11.70
N VAL A 105 -0.98 12.02 10.92
CA VAL A 105 -1.07 13.31 10.23
C VAL A 105 -1.50 14.44 11.17
N LYS A 106 -2.30 14.13 12.21
CA LYS A 106 -2.82 15.08 13.22
C LYS A 106 -3.45 16.37 12.65
N ARG A 107 -3.93 16.34 11.40
CA ARG A 107 -4.64 17.43 10.73
C ARG A 107 -5.94 16.91 10.17
N LEU A 108 -7.03 17.64 10.42
CA LEU A 108 -8.38 17.24 9.97
C LEU A 108 -8.59 17.43 8.45
N LEU A 109 -7.82 18.35 7.85
CA LEU A 109 -8.02 18.84 6.48
C LEU A 109 -8.01 17.71 5.42
N PRO A 110 -7.00 16.80 5.40
CA PRO A 110 -6.97 15.70 4.43
C PRO A 110 -8.14 14.71 4.59
N PHE A 111 -8.63 14.52 5.81
CA PHE A 111 -9.76 13.62 6.09
C PHE A 111 -11.09 14.19 5.62
N ILE A 112 -11.32 15.50 5.83
CA ILE A 112 -12.51 16.17 5.29
C ILE A 112 -12.51 16.10 3.77
N ILE A 113 -11.38 16.44 3.13
CA ILE A 113 -11.25 16.39 1.68
C ILE A 113 -11.50 14.97 1.16
N GLY A 114 -10.90 13.96 1.80
CA GLY A 114 -11.10 12.56 1.45
C GLY A 114 -12.56 12.12 1.58
N PHE A 115 -13.25 12.53 2.66
CA PHE A 115 -14.66 12.21 2.87
C PHE A 115 -15.57 12.83 1.81
N ILE A 116 -15.39 14.13 1.52
CA ILE A 116 -16.16 14.83 0.48
C ILE A 116 -15.86 14.23 -0.91
N ALA A 117 -14.60 13.96 -1.22
CA ALA A 117 -14.20 13.34 -2.48
C ALA A 117 -14.81 11.94 -2.66
N SER A 118 -14.86 11.14 -1.59
CA SER A 118 -15.50 9.82 -1.60
C SER A 118 -17.01 9.93 -1.84
N PHE A 119 -17.68 10.87 -1.18
CA PHE A 119 -19.11 11.10 -1.37
C PHE A 119 -19.46 11.52 -2.80
N ILE A 120 -18.68 12.46 -3.37
CA ILE A 120 -18.83 12.88 -4.77
C ILE A 120 -18.57 11.71 -5.72
N ALA A 121 -17.50 10.95 -5.50
CA ALA A 121 -17.17 9.79 -6.34
C ALA A 121 -18.27 8.71 -6.29
N LEU A 122 -18.86 8.46 -5.11
CA LEU A 122 -19.95 7.50 -4.95
C LEU A 122 -21.20 7.91 -5.72
N MET A 123 -21.54 9.21 -5.74
CA MET A 123 -22.73 9.70 -6.45
C MET A 123 -22.60 9.61 -7.97
N PHE A 124 -21.42 9.86 -8.53
CA PHE A 124 -21.23 9.98 -9.99
C PHE A 124 -20.56 8.77 -10.65
N PHE A 125 -19.74 8.01 -9.92
CA PHE A 125 -18.88 6.96 -10.47
C PHE A 125 -18.77 5.75 -9.52
N ILE A 126 -19.86 5.00 -9.32
CA ILE A 126 -19.92 3.86 -8.40
C ILE A 126 -18.84 2.81 -8.72
N ASP A 127 -18.73 2.39 -9.99
CA ASP A 127 -17.79 1.33 -10.41
C ASP A 127 -16.31 1.73 -10.28
N HIS A 128 -16.03 3.03 -10.24
CA HIS A 128 -14.68 3.59 -10.18
C HIS A 128 -14.47 4.52 -8.98
N MET A 129 -15.32 4.38 -7.96
CA MET A 129 -15.41 5.30 -6.83
C MET A 129 -14.05 5.51 -6.18
N LEU A 130 -13.34 4.42 -5.89
CA LEU A 130 -12.04 4.47 -5.21
C LEU A 130 -11.00 5.28 -6.03
N LEU A 131 -10.91 5.02 -7.34
CA LEU A 131 -9.97 5.73 -8.23
C LEU A 131 -10.30 7.23 -8.25
N VAL A 132 -11.56 7.56 -8.48
CA VAL A 132 -12.03 8.94 -8.64
C VAL A 132 -11.86 9.72 -7.33
N ALA A 133 -12.19 9.12 -6.19
CA ALA A 133 -12.00 9.73 -4.87
C ALA A 133 -10.52 10.06 -4.58
N ILE A 134 -9.60 9.15 -4.93
CA ILE A 134 -8.15 9.39 -4.78
C ILE A 134 -7.69 10.55 -5.66
N ILE A 135 -8.12 10.61 -6.92
CA ILE A 135 -7.74 11.70 -7.84
C ILE A 135 -8.27 13.04 -7.31
N ILE A 136 -9.56 13.12 -6.95
CA ILE A 136 -10.17 14.36 -6.45
C ILE A 136 -9.48 14.81 -5.15
N SER A 137 -9.21 13.90 -4.22
CA SER A 137 -8.56 14.24 -2.96
C SER A 137 -7.12 14.74 -3.15
N ILE A 138 -6.33 14.08 -4.00
CA ILE A 138 -4.97 14.53 -4.34
C ILE A 138 -5.00 15.90 -5.01
N CYS A 139 -5.86 16.08 -6.03
CA CYS A 139 -5.99 17.37 -6.73
C CYS A 139 -6.39 18.50 -5.78
N SER A 140 -7.35 18.26 -4.89
CA SER A 140 -7.80 19.23 -3.89
C SER A 140 -6.69 19.61 -2.91
N ILE A 141 -5.94 18.63 -2.37
CA ILE A 141 -4.82 18.89 -1.46
C ILE A 141 -3.69 19.64 -2.17
N LEU A 142 -3.37 19.28 -3.42
CA LEU A 142 -2.35 19.97 -4.21
C LEU A 142 -2.73 21.42 -4.50
N LEU A 143 -3.97 21.67 -4.94
CA LEU A 143 -4.49 23.02 -5.16
C LEU A 143 -4.42 23.86 -3.88
N PHE A 144 -4.88 23.30 -2.76
CA PHE A 144 -4.81 23.98 -1.46
C PHE A 144 -3.36 24.33 -1.08
N ARG A 145 -2.42 23.42 -1.31
CA ARG A 145 -0.99 23.64 -1.03
C ARG A 145 -0.38 24.71 -1.93
N LEU A 146 -0.77 24.76 -3.21
CA LEU A 146 -0.29 25.77 -4.17
C LEU A 146 -0.80 27.17 -3.80
N VAL A 147 -2.10 27.30 -3.51
CA VAL A 147 -2.72 28.58 -3.11
C VAL A 147 -2.16 29.10 -1.79
N ASN A 148 -1.90 28.22 -0.82
CA ASN A 148 -1.28 28.66 0.44
C ASN A 148 0.20 29.05 0.29
N LYS A 149 0.93 28.48 -0.68
CA LYS A 149 2.34 28.85 -0.92
C LYS A 149 2.44 30.25 -1.53
N THR A 150 1.50 30.64 -2.38
CA THR A 150 1.45 31.97 -3.00
C THR A 150 1.08 33.11 -2.05
N HIS A 151 0.61 32.83 -0.83
CA HIS A 151 0.26 33.84 0.17
C HIS A 151 1.42 34.23 1.11
N TYR A 152 2.60 33.60 0.97
CA TYR A 152 3.80 33.89 1.77
C TYR A 152 4.98 34.46 0.93
N GLU A 153 4.74 34.78 -0.34
CA GLU A 153 5.59 35.64 -1.17
C GLU A 153 4.96 37.03 -1.29
#